data_AF-A0AA40BTG4-F1
#
_entry.id   AF-A0AA40BTG4-F1
#
_cell.length_a   1.000
_cell.length_b   1.000
_cell.length_c   1.000
_cell.angle_alpha   90.00
_cell.angle_beta   90.00
_cell.angle_gamma   90.00
#
_symmetry.space_group_name_H-M   'P 1'
#
loop_
_entity.id
_entity.type
_entity.pdbx_description
1 polymer ?
#
loop_
_entity_poly.entity_id
_entity_poly.type
_entity_poly.pdbx_seq_one_letter_code
_entity_poly.pdbx_strand_id
1 'polypeptide(L)'
;MPPPAAPGWLQLQPTSGTRRDLFNFPHHERHRAQVPSPPIHIAAMDFFHPLSPRRIIIISSGGGSSKPAPPSAFSLAPKRPAGQVDSRPQFNLYLGVNTGPYQRNSTSVILPPIPIEWIIAPYNVTAGQCPTRAANLGLFAITNLIVFALIIILGCRPLVRFLTGGLLGQPNRWSKYWTWLFSFGLQVGSNAIVSYLIVSTPGYEHLSMLNVFALYSSRPRINQIWTGLLRTIIGPIRITDKFAIKEKPISSAEPPRRKKGSLPRRAYNWATGNWTPGQEWSAPSYGYDWSDPSREWIYTDSYISTSIAELCLQLISAVFIGVTWSRFPNEPIREHMENYYNYMLAAPAMAFIGWGLVPIWRGRLRDVCRDRFGVCWEIVLVCCFLGFCGFFTYGVAWRFWAEFLLLPGSLWCPPKFVQLAAVWSSFSGMSALFGASM
;
A
#
# COMPACT_ATOMS: atom_id res chain seq x y z
N MET A 1 -34.88 44.66 21.73
CA MET A 1 -33.47 44.49 22.13
C MET A 1 -33.22 43.00 22.31
N PRO A 2 -32.25 42.40 21.61
CA PRO A 2 -31.90 41.00 21.84
C PRO A 2 -31.15 40.86 23.18
N PRO A 3 -31.22 39.69 23.86
CA PRO A 3 -30.53 39.46 25.11
C PRO A 3 -29.00 39.44 24.91
N PRO A 4 -28.20 39.81 25.92
CA PRO A 4 -26.74 39.76 25.85
C PRO A 4 -26.26 38.31 25.67
N ALA A 5 -25.25 38.14 24.81
CA ALA A 5 -24.63 36.85 24.53
C ALA A 5 -23.99 36.25 25.80
N ALA A 6 -24.23 34.96 26.03
CA ALA A 6 -23.67 34.22 27.16
C ALA A 6 -22.13 34.06 27.03
N PRO A 7 -21.39 34.02 28.16
CA PRO A 7 -19.93 33.82 28.15
C PRO A 7 -19.55 32.42 27.63
N GLY A 8 -18.43 32.36 26.92
CA GLY A 8 -17.94 31.17 26.21
C GLY A 8 -17.44 30.05 27.14
N TRP A 9 -17.56 28.81 26.66
CA TRP A 9 -17.28 27.58 27.42
C TRP A 9 -16.01 26.89 26.94
N LEU A 10 -15.25 26.32 27.88
CA LEU A 10 -14.17 25.36 27.61
C LEU A 10 -14.77 23.94 27.58
N GLN A 11 -14.52 23.18 26.52
CA GLN A 11 -15.05 21.83 26.37
C GLN A 11 -13.93 20.80 26.24
N LEU A 12 -13.80 19.92 27.23
CA LEU A 12 -12.92 18.75 27.17
C LEU A 12 -13.77 17.52 26.80
N GLN A 13 -13.31 16.76 25.80
CA GLN A 13 -13.96 15.53 25.36
C GLN A 13 -13.09 14.33 25.76
N PRO A 14 -13.54 13.46 26.69
CA PRO A 14 -12.87 12.19 26.94
C PRO A 14 -13.29 11.16 25.89
N THR A 15 -12.34 10.32 25.46
CA THR A 15 -12.54 9.20 24.52
C THR A 15 -13.31 8.03 25.13
N SER A 16 -13.63 8.06 26.42
CA SER A 16 -14.48 7.09 27.11
C SER A 16 -15.51 7.83 27.99
N GLY A 17 -16.80 7.59 27.73
CA GLY A 17 -17.93 8.41 28.15
C GLY A 17 -18.28 8.45 29.65
N THR A 18 -17.34 8.75 30.54
CA THR A 18 -17.63 8.97 31.97
C THR A 18 -16.96 10.23 32.51
N ARG A 19 -17.83 11.16 32.95
CA ARG A 19 -17.62 12.46 33.61
C ARG A 19 -16.95 13.57 32.77
N ARG A 20 -17.69 14.67 32.60
CA ARG A 20 -17.24 15.93 32.00
C ARG A 20 -16.86 16.88 33.12
N ASP A 21 -15.59 17.25 33.21
CA ASP A 21 -15.17 18.35 34.08
C ASP A 21 -15.06 19.61 33.21
N LEU A 22 -16.03 20.53 33.36
CA LEU A 22 -16.01 21.85 32.74
C LEU A 22 -15.38 22.84 33.73
N PHE A 23 -14.33 23.54 33.29
CA PHE A 23 -13.72 24.62 34.07
C PHE A 23 -13.80 25.93 33.29
N ASN A 24 -14.26 26.97 33.97
CA ASN A 24 -14.34 28.33 33.44
C ASN A 24 -13.20 29.16 34.06
N PHE A 25 -12.36 29.77 33.23
CA PHE A 25 -11.44 30.80 33.69
C PHE A 25 -12.08 32.16 33.35
N PRO A 26 -12.60 32.90 34.35
CA PRO A 26 -13.26 34.16 34.09
C PRO A 26 -12.29 35.17 33.49
N HIS A 27 -12.70 35.75 32.36
CA HIS A 27 -12.02 36.91 31.80
C HIS A 27 -12.30 38.11 32.72
N HIS A 28 -11.24 38.80 33.18
CA HIS A 28 -11.33 39.96 34.06
C HIS A 28 -12.31 41.01 33.51
N GLU A 29 -13.52 41.08 34.08
CA GLU A 29 -14.38 42.25 33.99
C GLU A 29 -13.78 43.32 34.91
N ARG A 30 -13.43 44.48 34.35
CA ARG A 30 -12.89 45.63 35.10
C ARG A 30 -13.95 46.16 36.06
N HIS A 31 -14.02 45.60 37.26
CA HIS A 31 -14.61 46.28 38.40
C HIS A 31 -13.54 46.55 39.46
N ARG A 32 -13.49 47.83 39.86
CA ARG A 32 -12.59 48.39 40.87
C ARG A 32 -12.69 47.62 42.18
N ALA A 33 -11.64 46.87 42.52
CA ALA A 33 -11.19 46.67 43.91
C ALA A 33 -9.75 46.16 43.88
N GLN A 34 -8.86 46.81 44.62
CA GLN A 34 -7.45 46.51 44.74
C GLN A 34 -7.23 45.20 45.52
N VAL A 35 -7.08 44.09 44.81
CA VAL A 35 -6.33 42.92 45.30
C VAL A 35 -5.48 42.41 44.14
N PRO A 36 -4.14 42.27 44.31
CA PRO A 36 -3.29 41.74 43.25
C PRO A 36 -3.58 40.24 43.07
N SER A 37 -4.39 39.90 42.07
CA SER A 37 -4.53 38.52 41.60
C SER A 37 -3.23 38.08 40.91
N PRO A 38 -2.73 36.84 41.14
CA PRO A 38 -1.55 36.35 40.43
C PRO A 38 -1.79 36.37 38.92
N PRO A 39 -0.75 36.62 38.10
CA PRO A 39 -0.89 36.63 36.65
C PRO A 39 -1.43 35.28 36.15
N ILE A 40 -2.38 35.33 35.22
CA ILE A 40 -3.11 34.17 34.64
C ILE A 40 -2.15 33.04 34.22
N HIS A 41 -0.93 33.39 33.80
CA HIS A 41 0.11 32.46 33.41
C HIS A 41 0.57 31.52 34.55
N ILE A 42 0.56 32.00 35.80
CA ILE A 42 0.93 31.22 37.00
C ILE A 42 -0.22 30.27 37.38
N ALA A 43 -1.46 30.77 37.37
CA ALA A 43 -2.64 29.94 37.68
C ALA A 43 -2.85 28.81 36.66
N ALA A 44 -2.53 29.05 35.38
CA ALA A 44 -2.55 28.00 34.36
C ALA A 44 -1.43 26.97 34.59
N MET A 45 -0.21 27.41 34.92
CA MET A 45 0.92 26.51 35.20
C MET A 45 0.67 25.61 36.42
N ASP A 46 0.11 26.17 37.50
CA ASP A 46 -0.27 25.40 38.70
C ASP A 46 -1.39 24.40 38.41
N PHE A 47 -2.28 24.70 37.44
CA PHE A 47 -3.31 23.77 36.99
C PHE A 47 -2.77 22.60 36.15
N PHE A 48 -1.70 22.83 35.36
CA PHE A 48 -1.09 21.75 34.57
C PHE A 48 -0.23 20.80 35.41
N HIS A 49 0.29 21.26 36.55
CA HIS A 49 1.22 20.51 37.39
C HIS A 49 0.68 19.19 37.99
N PRO A 50 -0.61 19.06 38.36
CA PRO A 50 -1.18 17.79 38.85
C PRO A 50 -1.82 16.90 37.77
N LEU A 51 -1.80 17.29 36.49
CA LEU A 51 -2.45 16.49 35.45
C LEU A 51 -1.61 15.26 35.10
N SER A 52 -2.24 14.08 35.18
CA SER A 52 -1.64 12.81 34.75
C SER A 52 -1.09 12.93 33.32
N PRO A 53 0.12 12.42 33.02
CA PRO A 53 0.76 12.52 31.71
C PRO A 53 0.01 11.83 30.56
N ARG A 54 -1.16 11.23 30.80
CA ARG A 54 -1.99 10.51 29.82
C ARG A 54 -3.26 11.26 29.39
N ARG A 55 -3.51 12.48 29.86
CA ARG A 55 -4.70 13.26 29.43
C ARG A 55 -4.33 14.17 28.28
N ILE A 56 -5.13 14.15 27.22
CA ILE A 56 -5.07 15.10 26.11
C ILE A 56 -5.83 16.36 26.53
N ILE A 57 -5.15 17.50 26.56
CA ILE A 57 -5.75 18.81 26.83
C ILE A 57 -5.96 19.53 25.51
N ILE A 58 -7.22 19.85 25.19
CA ILE A 58 -7.57 20.67 24.03
C ILE A 58 -7.88 22.07 24.55
N ILE A 59 -7.04 23.05 24.21
CA ILE A 59 -7.28 24.46 24.53
C ILE A 59 -7.92 25.08 23.29
N SER A 60 -9.23 25.35 23.37
CA SER A 60 -9.95 26.11 22.36
C SER A 60 -10.19 27.52 22.89
N SER A 61 -9.75 28.55 22.18
CA SER A 61 -10.20 29.91 22.49
C SER A 61 -11.63 30.06 21.96
N GLY A 62 -12.61 29.95 22.86
CA GLY A 62 -13.99 30.31 22.54
C GLY A 62 -14.02 31.74 21.99
N GLY A 63 -14.80 31.96 20.92
CA GLY A 63 -14.81 33.15 20.05
C GLY A 63 -15.18 34.51 20.68
N GLY A 64 -14.61 34.84 21.82
CA GLY A 64 -14.39 36.23 22.23
C GLY A 64 -13.20 36.79 21.46
N SER A 65 -13.22 38.10 21.21
CA SER A 65 -12.23 38.86 20.42
C SER A 65 -10.78 38.89 20.94
N SER A 66 -10.27 37.80 21.54
CA SER A 66 -8.84 37.63 21.73
C SER A 66 -8.19 37.58 20.35
N LYS A 67 -7.45 38.65 20.02
CA LYS A 67 -6.62 38.72 18.83
C LYS A 67 -5.83 37.40 18.74
N PRO A 68 -5.87 36.69 17.61
CA PRO A 68 -5.00 35.53 17.42
C PRO A 68 -3.58 35.93 17.80
N ALA A 69 -2.87 35.03 18.50
CA ALA A 69 -1.48 35.28 18.88
C ALA A 69 -0.75 35.85 17.66
N PRO A 70 -0.14 37.04 17.79
CA PRO A 70 0.33 37.77 16.62
C PRO A 70 1.31 36.89 15.85
N PRO A 71 1.32 36.92 14.51
CA PRO A 71 2.25 36.13 13.70
C PRO A 71 3.72 36.26 14.14
N SER A 72 4.06 37.39 14.78
CA SER A 72 5.35 37.65 15.40
C SER A 72 5.75 36.68 16.53
N ALA A 73 4.77 36.17 17.30
CA ALA A 73 5.00 35.18 18.35
C ALA A 73 5.44 33.82 17.78
N PHE A 74 4.98 33.48 16.57
CA PHE A 74 5.43 32.29 15.84
C PHE A 74 6.69 32.56 15.01
N SER A 75 6.93 33.80 14.57
CA SER A 75 8.13 34.15 13.79
C SER A 75 9.41 34.22 14.62
N LEU A 76 9.30 34.33 15.95
CA LEU A 76 10.42 34.28 16.89
C LEU A 76 10.87 32.84 17.21
N ALA A 77 10.08 31.83 16.84
CA ALA A 77 10.51 30.44 16.93
C ALA A 77 11.59 30.18 15.85
N PRO A 78 12.77 29.64 16.21
CA PRO A 78 13.84 29.40 15.26
C PRO A 78 13.39 28.45 14.14
N LYS A 79 13.37 28.98 12.92
CA LYS A 79 13.04 28.32 11.65
C LYS A 79 14.10 27.25 11.33
N ARG A 80 13.79 25.95 11.46
CA ARG A 80 14.76 24.88 11.14
C ARG A 80 14.12 23.66 10.45
N PRO A 81 14.87 22.91 9.63
CA PRO A 81 14.39 21.67 9.03
C PRO A 81 14.09 20.61 10.10
N ALA A 82 13.20 19.67 9.78
CA ALA A 82 13.00 18.49 10.62
C ALA A 82 14.33 17.75 10.83
N GLY A 83 14.78 17.61 12.09
CA GLY A 83 15.98 16.86 12.47
C GLY A 83 17.18 17.68 12.99
N GLN A 84 17.15 19.01 12.95
CA GLN A 84 18.21 19.87 13.53
C GLN A 84 17.71 20.57 14.80
N VAL A 85 18.11 20.08 15.98
CA VAL A 85 17.71 20.62 17.28
C VAL A 85 18.96 20.96 18.09
N ASP A 86 19.09 22.21 18.54
CA ASP A 86 20.10 22.57 19.55
C ASP A 86 19.70 22.00 20.92
N SER A 87 20.69 21.90 21.81
CA SER A 87 20.82 21.06 23.00
C SER A 87 19.70 21.02 24.07
N ARG A 88 18.50 21.58 23.84
CA ARG A 88 17.30 21.38 24.67
C ARG A 88 16.00 21.39 23.86
N PRO A 89 15.48 20.23 23.40
CA PRO A 89 14.11 20.15 22.87
C PRO A 89 13.11 20.06 24.03
N GLN A 90 12.18 21.02 24.13
CA GLN A 90 10.87 20.76 24.72
C GLN A 90 9.89 20.58 23.57
N PHE A 91 9.73 19.33 23.12
CA PHE A 91 8.69 18.98 22.16
C PHE A 91 7.37 18.88 22.93
N ASN A 92 6.63 20.00 23.03
CA ASN A 92 5.28 19.96 23.57
C ASN A 92 4.38 19.33 22.50
N LEU A 93 4.03 18.05 22.69
CA LEU A 93 3.19 17.22 21.81
C LEU A 93 1.85 17.88 21.39
N TYR A 94 1.43 18.92 22.11
CA TYR A 94 0.24 19.73 21.82
C TYR A 94 0.37 20.72 20.67
N LEU A 95 1.59 20.95 20.18
CA LEU A 95 1.86 21.80 19.03
C LEU A 95 2.69 20.98 18.05
N GLY A 96 2.05 20.01 17.40
CA GLY A 96 2.40 19.75 16.00
C GLY A 96 2.19 21.08 15.27
N VAL A 97 3.16 21.97 15.30
CA VAL A 97 3.20 23.18 14.48
C VAL A 97 4.55 23.12 13.85
N ASN A 98 4.55 22.69 12.60
CA ASN A 98 5.75 22.73 11.81
C ASN A 98 6.03 24.19 11.45
N THR A 99 6.96 24.83 12.16
CA THR A 99 7.34 26.24 11.92
C THR A 99 8.43 26.40 10.85
N GLY A 100 8.71 25.34 10.08
CA GLY A 100 9.67 25.40 8.97
C GLY A 100 9.19 26.33 7.85
N PRO A 101 10.03 27.25 7.33
CA PRO A 101 9.68 28.11 6.21
C PRO A 101 9.63 27.30 4.92
N TYR A 102 8.52 27.40 4.18
CA TYR A 102 8.40 26.84 2.85
C TYR A 102 8.87 27.88 1.84
N GLN A 103 10.03 27.68 1.22
CA GLN A 103 10.45 28.48 0.07
C GLN A 103 9.81 27.92 -1.20
N ARG A 104 8.57 28.34 -1.47
CA ARG A 104 8.01 28.31 -2.83
C ARG A 104 7.85 29.77 -3.23
N ASN A 105 8.80 30.29 -3.99
CA ASN A 105 8.86 31.68 -4.48
C ASN A 105 8.91 32.76 -3.38
N SER A 106 10.06 32.91 -2.71
CA SER A 106 10.47 34.11 -1.93
C SER A 106 9.60 34.55 -0.73
N THR A 107 8.37 34.07 -0.59
CA THR A 107 7.49 34.32 0.55
C THR A 107 7.52 33.13 1.48
N SER A 108 8.00 33.31 2.71
CA SER A 108 7.97 32.28 3.74
C SER A 108 6.54 32.08 4.23
N VAL A 109 5.77 31.23 3.55
CA VAL A 109 4.47 30.79 4.06
C VAL A 109 4.73 29.78 5.17
N ILE A 110 4.21 30.06 6.37
CA ILE A 110 4.18 29.10 7.47
C ILE A 110 3.06 28.13 7.13
N LEU A 111 3.36 26.92 6.65
CA LEU A 111 2.30 25.93 6.52
C LEU A 111 2.02 25.32 7.90
N PRO A 112 0.75 25.21 8.27
CA PRO A 112 0.31 24.54 9.49
C PRO A 112 0.59 23.03 9.47
N PRO A 113 0.40 22.30 10.59
CA PRO A 113 0.79 20.89 10.68
C PRO A 113 0.05 19.95 9.74
N ILE A 114 0.75 18.87 9.38
CA ILE A 114 0.16 17.65 8.81
C ILE A 114 -0.81 16.97 9.79
N PRO A 115 -1.74 16.12 9.31
CA PRO A 115 -2.60 15.33 10.20
C PRO A 115 -1.77 14.60 11.26
N ILE A 116 -2.19 14.67 12.52
CA ILE A 116 -1.46 14.06 13.64
C ILE A 116 -1.36 12.54 13.47
N GLU A 117 -2.36 11.94 12.80
CA GLU A 117 -2.42 10.53 12.47
C GLU A 117 -1.33 10.09 11.48
N TRP A 118 -0.69 11.04 10.79
CA TRP A 118 0.37 10.78 9.82
C TRP A 118 1.77 10.97 10.41
N ILE A 119 1.88 11.52 11.61
CA ILE A 119 3.16 11.71 12.31
C ILE A 119 3.56 10.38 12.96
N ILE A 120 4.76 9.88 12.62
CA ILE A 120 5.34 8.68 13.26
C ILE A 120 6.69 9.07 13.85
N ALA A 121 6.68 9.49 15.11
CA ALA A 121 7.88 9.86 15.85
C ALA A 121 7.72 9.55 17.35
N PRO A 122 8.84 9.44 18.09
CA PRO A 122 8.78 9.25 19.53
C PRO A 122 8.39 10.56 20.25
N TYR A 123 7.92 10.48 21.50
CA TYR A 123 7.60 11.66 22.32
C TYR A 123 8.75 12.68 22.42
N ASN A 124 9.99 12.19 22.55
CA ASN A 124 11.20 13.01 22.66
C ASN A 124 12.12 12.73 21.47
N VAL A 125 12.01 13.55 20.43
CA VAL A 125 12.90 13.47 19.27
C VAL A 125 14.18 14.24 19.55
N THR A 126 15.30 13.54 19.69
CA THR A 126 16.62 14.17 19.76
C THR A 126 17.18 14.39 18.35
N ALA A 127 18.04 15.40 18.20
CA ALA A 127 18.73 15.65 16.93
C ALA A 127 19.51 14.39 16.49
N GLY A 128 19.33 13.98 15.23
CA GLY A 128 20.01 12.81 14.67
C GLY A 128 19.37 11.45 14.96
N GLN A 129 18.29 11.37 15.75
CA GLN A 129 17.61 10.09 16.00
C GLN A 129 16.79 9.60 14.79
N CYS A 130 16.28 10.54 13.98
CA CYS A 130 15.46 10.21 12.82
C CYS A 130 16.35 9.98 11.57
N PRO A 131 16.06 8.93 10.77
CA PRO A 131 16.77 8.70 9.52
C PRO A 131 16.58 9.88 8.55
N THR A 132 17.62 10.18 7.79
CA THR A 132 17.53 11.20 6.73
C THR A 132 16.54 10.76 5.65
N ARG A 133 16.01 11.72 4.90
CA ARG A 133 15.13 11.47 3.75
C ARG A 133 15.72 10.45 2.76
N ALA A 134 16.99 10.60 2.42
CA ALA A 134 17.69 9.72 1.51
C ALA A 134 17.81 8.29 2.08
N ALA A 135 18.02 8.15 3.39
CA ALA A 135 18.05 6.85 4.06
C ALA A 135 16.67 6.16 4.03
N ASN A 136 15.58 6.91 4.26
CA ASN A 136 14.22 6.38 4.17
C ASN A 136 13.87 5.87 2.77
N LEU A 137 14.11 6.70 1.74
CA LEU A 137 13.85 6.32 0.34
C LEU A 137 14.77 5.18 -0.11
N GLY A 138 16.05 5.23 0.28
CA GLY A 138 17.03 4.18 -0.01
C GLY A 138 16.60 2.84 0.57
N LEU A 139 16.15 2.79 1.82
CA LEU A 139 15.67 1.53 2.39
C LEU A 139 14.41 1.04 1.68
N PHE A 140 13.48 1.93 1.30
CA PHE A 140 12.31 1.50 0.52
C PHE A 140 12.72 0.87 -0.80
N ALA A 141 13.66 1.48 -1.52
CA ALA A 141 14.19 0.94 -2.77
C ALA A 141 14.86 -0.43 -2.56
N ILE A 142 15.72 -0.56 -1.55
CA ILE A 142 16.40 -1.83 -1.21
C ILE A 142 15.38 -2.91 -0.86
N THR A 143 14.39 -2.58 -0.03
CA THR A 143 13.40 -3.58 0.40
C THR A 143 12.58 -4.08 -0.77
N ASN A 144 12.18 -3.17 -1.67
CA ASN A 144 11.49 -3.50 -2.91
C ASN A 144 12.35 -4.36 -3.86
N LEU A 145 13.66 -4.11 -3.93
CA LEU A 145 14.61 -4.93 -4.69
C LEU A 145 14.72 -6.36 -4.12
N ILE A 146 14.76 -6.50 -2.79
CA ILE A 146 14.73 -7.80 -2.12
C ILE A 146 13.44 -8.54 -2.45
N VAL A 147 12.29 -7.87 -2.35
CA VAL A 147 11.00 -8.47 -2.69
C VAL A 147 10.94 -8.90 -4.16
N PHE A 148 11.50 -8.10 -5.07
CA PHE A 148 11.62 -8.48 -6.47
C PHE A 148 12.43 -9.79 -6.66
N ALA A 149 13.60 -9.90 -6.02
CA ALA A 149 14.40 -11.12 -6.08
C ALA A 149 13.64 -12.34 -5.52
N LEU A 150 12.92 -12.15 -4.40
CA LEU A 150 12.07 -13.19 -3.81
C LEU A 150 10.94 -13.61 -4.76
N ILE A 151 10.32 -12.68 -5.49
CA ILE A 151 9.25 -12.97 -6.45
C ILE A 151 9.76 -13.79 -7.64
N ILE A 152 10.97 -13.52 -8.15
CA ILE A 152 11.55 -14.31 -9.24
C ILE A 152 11.63 -15.79 -8.85
N ILE A 153 12.07 -16.05 -7.62
CA ILE A 153 12.30 -17.40 -7.08
C ILE A 153 10.96 -18.02 -6.63
N LEU A 154 10.28 -17.39 -5.68
CA LEU A 154 9.09 -17.93 -5.00
C LEU A 154 7.81 -17.76 -5.82
N GLY A 155 7.76 -16.84 -6.78
CA GLY A 155 6.65 -16.73 -7.72
C GLY A 155 6.71 -17.76 -8.85
N CYS A 156 7.82 -18.49 -8.99
CA CYS A 156 8.02 -19.50 -10.02
C CYS A 156 7.41 -20.85 -9.58
N ARG A 157 6.22 -21.16 -10.09
CA ARG A 157 5.46 -22.37 -9.71
C ARG A 157 6.24 -23.69 -9.83
N PRO A 158 6.96 -24.00 -10.93
CA PRO A 158 7.77 -25.23 -11.01
C PRO A 158 8.86 -25.29 -9.95
N LEU A 159 9.48 -24.15 -9.63
CA LEU A 159 10.50 -24.09 -8.58
C LEU A 159 9.89 -24.28 -7.20
N VAL A 160 8.72 -23.68 -6.92
CA VAL A 160 7.97 -23.92 -5.67
C VAL A 160 7.60 -25.38 -5.53
N ARG A 161 7.11 -26.01 -6.60
CA ARG A 161 6.80 -27.45 -6.62
C ARG A 161 8.02 -28.30 -6.33
N PHE A 162 9.17 -27.95 -6.91
CA PHE A 162 10.43 -28.61 -6.64
C PHE A 162 10.88 -28.45 -5.18
N LEU A 163 10.91 -27.22 -4.66
CA LEU A 163 11.35 -26.90 -3.29
C LEU A 163 10.47 -27.54 -2.21
N THR A 164 9.19 -27.77 -2.51
CA THR A 164 8.21 -28.29 -1.55
C THR A 164 7.94 -29.78 -1.72
N GLY A 165 8.70 -30.46 -2.58
CA GLY A 165 8.50 -31.90 -2.86
C GLY A 165 7.13 -32.21 -3.47
N GLY A 166 6.52 -31.24 -4.15
CA GLY A 166 5.19 -31.38 -4.75
C GLY A 166 4.02 -31.20 -3.79
N LEU A 167 4.25 -30.85 -2.52
CA LEU A 167 3.17 -30.49 -1.59
C LEU A 167 2.43 -29.22 -2.04
N LEU A 168 3.19 -28.28 -2.60
CA LEU A 168 2.73 -27.02 -3.14
C LEU A 168 3.00 -26.98 -4.67
N GLY A 169 2.31 -26.11 -5.37
CA GLY A 169 2.43 -25.87 -6.81
C GLY A 169 1.60 -26.81 -7.68
N GLN A 170 0.70 -27.63 -7.10
CA GLN A 170 -0.15 -28.55 -7.87
C GLN A 170 -1.32 -27.82 -8.54
N PRO A 171 -1.60 -28.06 -9.83
CA PRO A 171 -2.69 -27.41 -10.56
C PRO A 171 -4.04 -27.85 -10.03
N ASN A 172 -4.57 -27.15 -9.02
CA ASN A 172 -5.89 -27.38 -8.48
C ASN A 172 -6.85 -26.28 -8.99
N ARG A 173 -8.04 -26.68 -9.47
CA ARG A 173 -9.08 -25.76 -9.91
C ARG A 173 -9.54 -24.79 -8.80
N TRP A 174 -9.51 -25.23 -7.54
CA TRP A 174 -9.87 -24.42 -6.37
C TRP A 174 -8.73 -23.52 -5.90
N SER A 175 -7.52 -23.84 -6.39
CA SER A 175 -6.29 -23.07 -6.32
C SER A 175 -6.47 -21.57 -6.15
N LYS A 176 -7.01 -21.05 -7.25
CA LYS A 176 -7.14 -19.64 -7.59
C LYS A 176 -8.04 -18.87 -6.63
N TYR A 177 -8.97 -19.54 -5.96
CA TYR A 177 -9.90 -18.88 -5.04
C TYR A 177 -9.31 -18.69 -3.64
N TRP A 178 -8.34 -19.50 -3.25
CA TRP A 178 -7.73 -19.43 -1.91
C TRP A 178 -6.40 -18.70 -1.90
N THR A 179 -5.62 -18.76 -3.00
CA THR A 179 -4.32 -18.10 -3.12
C THR A 179 -4.39 -16.62 -2.77
N TRP A 180 -5.33 -15.89 -3.38
CA TRP A 180 -5.45 -14.45 -3.19
C TRP A 180 -5.80 -14.08 -1.75
N LEU A 181 -6.60 -14.91 -1.07
CA LEU A 181 -6.97 -14.67 0.32
C LEU A 181 -5.77 -14.84 1.25
N PHE A 182 -4.92 -15.85 1.02
CA PHE A 182 -3.66 -16.00 1.73
C PHE A 182 -2.69 -14.86 1.41
N SER A 183 -2.53 -14.51 0.13
CA SER A 183 -1.68 -13.39 -0.28
C SER A 183 -2.14 -12.07 0.36
N PHE A 184 -3.45 -11.80 0.38
CA PHE A 184 -4.05 -10.64 1.03
C PHE A 184 -3.88 -10.68 2.56
N GLY A 185 -4.15 -11.83 3.19
CA GLY A 185 -4.01 -12.01 4.64
C GLY A 185 -2.58 -11.80 5.11
N LEU A 186 -1.58 -12.33 4.40
CA LEU A 186 -0.16 -12.07 4.69
C LEU A 186 0.18 -10.59 4.53
N GLN A 187 -0.33 -9.97 3.49
CA GLN A 187 -0.08 -8.57 3.20
C GLN A 187 -0.71 -7.61 4.22
N VAL A 188 -1.90 -7.91 4.72
CA VAL A 188 -2.56 -7.23 5.85
C VAL A 188 -1.81 -7.52 7.14
N GLY A 189 -1.46 -8.78 7.40
CA GLY A 189 -0.72 -9.22 8.58
C GLY A 189 0.63 -8.51 8.70
N SER A 190 1.34 -8.32 7.59
CA SER A 190 2.59 -7.55 7.54
C SER A 190 2.42 -6.12 8.04
N ASN A 191 1.40 -5.41 7.56
CA ASN A 191 1.11 -4.04 8.02
C ASN A 191 0.70 -4.02 9.49
N ALA A 192 -0.06 -5.03 9.95
CA ALA A 192 -0.49 -5.13 11.35
C ALA A 192 0.70 -5.37 12.29
N ILE A 193 1.61 -6.28 11.94
CA ILE A 193 2.84 -6.56 12.71
C ILE A 193 3.74 -5.32 12.72
N VAL A 194 3.95 -4.67 11.57
CA VAL A 194 4.74 -3.44 11.50
C VAL A 194 4.15 -2.36 12.40
N SER A 195 2.83 -2.19 12.39
CA SER A 195 2.15 -1.21 13.24
C SER A 195 2.28 -1.54 14.72
N TYR A 196 2.14 -2.83 15.07
CA TYR A 196 2.37 -3.30 16.43
C TYR A 196 3.81 -3.05 16.89
N LEU A 197 4.82 -3.34 16.05
CA LEU A 197 6.23 -3.10 16.37
C LEU A 197 6.53 -1.62 16.59
N ILE A 198 5.88 -0.74 15.84
CA ILE A 198 6.02 0.71 16.00
C ILE A 198 5.42 1.15 17.33
N VAL A 199 4.13 0.85 17.57
CA VAL A 199 3.41 1.31 18.77
C VAL A 199 3.96 0.69 20.06
N SER A 200 4.51 -0.52 19.99
CA SER A 200 5.14 -1.20 21.14
C SER A 200 6.57 -0.73 21.43
N THR A 201 7.17 0.09 20.57
CA THR A 201 8.51 0.63 20.84
C THR A 201 8.42 1.77 21.86
N PRO A 202 9.26 1.77 22.92
CA PRO A 202 9.27 2.84 23.91
C PRO A 202 9.41 4.22 23.26
N GLY A 203 8.50 5.14 23.61
CA GLY A 203 8.42 6.47 23.04
C GLY A 203 7.32 6.65 21.98
N TYR A 204 6.76 5.58 21.40
CA TYR A 204 5.75 5.62 20.34
C TYR A 204 4.34 5.24 20.83
N GLU A 205 4.13 5.15 22.14
CA GLU A 205 2.90 4.62 22.74
C GLU A 205 1.67 5.51 22.50
N HIS A 206 1.87 6.77 22.09
CA HIS A 206 0.78 7.70 21.73
C HIS A 206 0.18 7.39 20.35
N LEU A 207 0.89 6.64 19.51
CA LEU A 207 0.44 6.38 18.16
C LEU A 207 -0.71 5.37 18.16
N SER A 208 -1.80 5.71 17.45
CA SER A 208 -2.88 4.77 17.21
C SER A 208 -2.42 3.68 16.25
N MET A 209 -2.45 2.43 16.70
CA MET A 209 -2.09 1.26 15.88
C MET A 209 -2.89 1.21 14.56
N LEU A 210 -4.18 1.58 14.60
CA LEU A 210 -5.03 1.59 13.41
C LEU A 210 -4.58 2.64 12.40
N ASN A 211 -4.16 3.83 12.86
CA ASN A 211 -3.70 4.90 11.99
C ASN A 211 -2.36 4.53 11.35
N VAL A 212 -1.43 3.96 12.12
CA VAL A 212 -0.15 3.44 11.61
C VAL A 212 -0.40 2.33 10.58
N PHE A 213 -1.32 1.41 10.87
CA PHE A 213 -1.68 0.32 9.97
C PHE A 213 -2.21 0.83 8.63
N ALA A 214 -3.15 1.77 8.69
CA ALA A 214 -3.80 2.27 7.50
C ALA A 214 -2.84 3.14 6.66
N LEU A 215 -1.97 3.92 7.31
CA LEU A 215 -0.90 4.65 6.64
C LEU A 215 0.07 3.69 5.96
N TYR A 216 0.56 2.66 6.65
CA TYR A 216 1.44 1.65 6.04
C TYR A 216 0.78 0.82 4.94
N SER A 217 -0.55 0.68 4.98
CA SER A 217 -1.31 0.03 3.90
C SER A 217 -1.25 0.81 2.59
N SER A 218 -1.09 2.13 2.65
CA SER A 218 -0.95 3.00 1.47
C SER A 218 0.42 2.96 0.80
N ARG A 219 1.37 2.19 1.33
CA ARG A 219 2.72 2.10 0.74
C ARG A 219 2.68 1.42 -0.62
N PRO A 220 3.37 1.96 -1.63
CA PRO A 220 3.46 1.33 -2.94
C PRO A 220 4.20 -0.02 -2.84
N ARG A 221 3.66 -1.05 -3.49
CA ARG A 221 4.23 -2.40 -3.49
C ARG A 221 4.42 -2.90 -4.91
N ILE A 222 5.67 -2.93 -5.38
CA ILE A 222 5.94 -3.21 -6.80
C ILE A 222 5.74 -4.67 -7.22
N ASN A 223 5.25 -5.52 -6.32
CA ASN A 223 5.11 -6.97 -6.49
C ASN A 223 4.26 -7.34 -7.71
N GLN A 224 3.13 -6.66 -7.89
CA GLN A 224 2.23 -6.92 -9.00
C GLN A 224 2.81 -6.44 -10.34
N ILE A 225 3.62 -5.36 -10.40
CA ILE A 225 4.32 -4.99 -11.65
C ILE A 225 5.25 -6.12 -12.05
N TRP A 226 6.07 -6.60 -11.12
CA TRP A 226 7.10 -7.58 -11.44
C TRP A 226 6.52 -8.93 -11.79
N THR A 227 5.52 -9.43 -11.04
CA THR A 227 4.82 -10.66 -11.43
C THR A 227 4.10 -10.50 -12.77
N GLY A 228 3.56 -9.31 -13.08
CA GLY A 228 2.95 -9.02 -14.38
C GLY A 228 3.97 -8.99 -15.52
N LEU A 229 5.13 -8.39 -15.27
CA LEU A 229 6.23 -8.35 -16.23
C LEU A 229 6.80 -9.75 -16.46
N LEU A 230 7.05 -10.52 -15.40
CA LEU A 230 7.52 -11.91 -15.48
C LEU A 230 6.51 -12.79 -16.20
N ARG A 231 5.21 -12.67 -15.88
CA ARG A 231 4.13 -13.33 -16.62
C ARG A 231 4.19 -12.97 -18.10
N THR A 232 4.53 -11.72 -18.43
CA THR A 232 4.59 -11.27 -19.82
C THR A 232 5.85 -11.74 -20.52
N ILE A 233 7.03 -11.64 -19.93
CA ILE A 233 8.28 -12.07 -20.56
C ILE A 233 8.37 -13.60 -20.65
N ILE A 234 7.95 -14.30 -19.60
CA ILE A 234 8.11 -15.74 -19.46
C ILE A 234 6.83 -16.43 -19.96
N GLY A 235 6.94 -17.00 -21.16
CA GLY A 235 5.86 -17.73 -21.82
C GLY A 235 5.46 -19.04 -21.11
N PRO A 236 4.45 -19.75 -21.63
CA PRO A 236 4.10 -21.04 -21.10
C PRO A 236 5.25 -22.03 -21.33
N ILE A 237 5.57 -22.82 -20.30
CA ILE A 237 6.53 -23.92 -20.43
C ILE A 237 5.73 -25.21 -20.64
N ARG A 238 6.17 -26.04 -21.58
CA ARG A 238 5.68 -27.41 -21.68
C ARG A 238 6.34 -28.22 -20.58
N ILE A 239 5.54 -28.69 -19.64
CA ILE A 239 6.01 -29.64 -18.64
C ILE A 239 6.18 -30.96 -19.38
N THR A 240 7.42 -31.32 -19.70
CA THR A 240 7.71 -32.62 -20.32
C THR A 240 7.33 -33.74 -19.35
N ASP A 241 6.80 -34.84 -19.89
CA ASP A 241 6.26 -35.98 -19.12
C ASP A 241 7.23 -36.56 -18.08
N LYS A 242 8.53 -36.25 -18.16
CA LYS A 242 9.52 -36.61 -17.14
C LYS A 242 9.19 -36.05 -15.75
N PHE A 243 8.42 -34.96 -15.67
CA PHE A 243 7.93 -34.38 -14.41
C PHE A 243 6.43 -34.61 -14.17
N ALA A 244 5.73 -35.23 -15.12
CA ALA A 244 4.37 -35.68 -14.87
C ALA A 244 4.45 -36.81 -13.84
N ILE A 245 3.99 -36.53 -12.62
CA ILE A 245 3.77 -37.58 -11.63
C ILE A 245 2.87 -38.58 -12.34
N LYS A 246 3.35 -39.82 -12.49
CA LYS A 246 2.55 -40.94 -12.96
C LYS A 246 1.36 -41.02 -12.01
N GLU A 247 0.25 -40.38 -12.34
CA GLU A 247 -1.00 -40.63 -11.66
C GLU A 247 -1.20 -42.12 -11.81
N LYS A 248 -1.16 -42.83 -10.67
CA LYS A 248 -1.43 -44.25 -10.62
C LYS A 248 -2.80 -44.37 -11.27
N PRO A 249 -2.93 -45.00 -12.45
CA PRO A 249 -4.19 -45.00 -13.17
C PRO A 249 -5.22 -45.51 -12.18
N ILE A 250 -6.15 -44.62 -11.80
CA ILE A 250 -7.28 -45.01 -10.98
C ILE A 250 -7.90 -46.13 -11.79
N SER A 251 -7.91 -47.32 -11.17
CA SER A 251 -8.49 -48.56 -11.67
C SER A 251 -9.99 -48.33 -11.94
N SER A 252 -10.27 -47.54 -12.95
CA SER A 252 -11.55 -47.45 -13.60
C SER A 252 -11.66 -48.75 -14.38
N ALA A 253 -12.71 -49.50 -14.04
CA ALA A 253 -13.02 -50.80 -14.59
C ALA A 253 -12.64 -50.88 -16.07
N GLU A 254 -11.85 -51.91 -16.38
CA GLU A 254 -11.36 -52.24 -17.70
C GLU A 254 -12.47 -52.02 -18.75
N PRO A 255 -12.41 -50.97 -19.59
CA PRO A 255 -13.40 -50.82 -20.64
C PRO A 255 -13.34 -52.08 -21.50
N PRO A 256 -14.50 -52.66 -21.89
CA PRO A 256 -14.53 -53.93 -22.60
C PRO A 256 -13.60 -53.86 -23.80
N ARG A 257 -12.65 -54.79 -23.87
CA ARG A 257 -11.64 -54.95 -24.94
C ARG A 257 -12.29 -54.70 -26.30
N ARG A 258 -12.18 -53.46 -26.80
CA ARG A 258 -12.41 -53.17 -28.20
C ARG A 258 -11.27 -53.84 -28.94
N LYS A 259 -11.59 -54.92 -29.65
CA LYS A 259 -10.68 -55.59 -30.59
C LYS A 259 -9.98 -54.51 -31.41
N LYS A 260 -8.64 -54.54 -31.44
CA LYS A 260 -7.81 -53.70 -32.32
C LYS A 260 -8.27 -53.88 -33.76
N GLY A 261 -9.23 -53.07 -34.19
CA GLY A 261 -9.49 -52.82 -35.60
C GLY A 261 -8.24 -52.14 -36.12
N SER A 262 -7.58 -52.76 -37.09
CA SER A 262 -6.49 -52.18 -37.85
C SER A 262 -6.80 -50.72 -38.18
N LEU A 263 -5.88 -49.83 -37.84
CA LEU A 263 -5.88 -48.47 -38.38
C LEU A 263 -6.12 -48.57 -39.90
N PRO A 264 -7.08 -47.82 -40.46
CA PRO A 264 -7.29 -47.82 -41.90
C PRO A 264 -6.02 -47.29 -42.55
N ARG A 265 -5.21 -48.21 -43.08
CA ARG A 265 -4.14 -47.89 -44.02
C ARG A 265 -4.80 -47.16 -45.17
N ARG A 266 -4.34 -45.94 -45.50
CA ARG A 266 -4.67 -45.28 -46.76
C ARG A 266 -4.34 -46.25 -47.89
N ALA A 267 -5.39 -46.88 -48.43
CA ALA A 267 -5.27 -47.70 -49.62
C ALA A 267 -5.38 -46.75 -50.81
N TYR A 268 -4.29 -46.60 -51.54
CA TYR A 268 -4.35 -46.02 -52.88
C TYR A 268 -5.16 -46.98 -53.74
N ASN A 269 -6.28 -46.51 -54.28
CA ASN A 269 -7.16 -47.35 -55.09
C ASN A 269 -6.61 -47.40 -56.52
N TRP A 270 -5.72 -48.37 -56.77
CA TRP A 270 -5.04 -48.56 -58.06
C TRP A 270 -5.99 -48.76 -59.24
N ALA A 271 -7.21 -49.26 -58.99
CA ALA A 271 -8.21 -49.48 -60.02
C ALA A 271 -8.78 -48.19 -60.62
N THR A 272 -8.78 -47.09 -59.85
CA THR A 272 -9.39 -45.81 -60.28
C THR A 272 -8.37 -44.70 -60.48
N GLY A 273 -7.08 -44.92 -60.19
CA GLY A 273 -6.02 -43.91 -60.28
C GLY A 273 -6.16 -42.72 -59.31
N ASN A 274 -7.26 -42.67 -58.55
CA ASN A 274 -7.65 -41.57 -57.68
C ASN A 274 -7.48 -41.92 -56.21
N TRP A 275 -6.94 -40.97 -55.44
CA TRP A 275 -7.03 -40.97 -53.99
C TRP A 275 -8.50 -40.82 -53.58
N THR A 276 -8.97 -41.61 -52.62
CA THR A 276 -10.31 -41.44 -52.06
C THR A 276 -10.47 -40.00 -51.53
N PRO A 277 -11.41 -39.20 -52.05
CA PRO A 277 -11.70 -37.87 -51.52
C PRO A 277 -12.39 -38.06 -50.17
N GLY A 278 -11.62 -38.05 -49.10
CA GLY A 278 -12.12 -38.49 -47.80
C GLY A 278 -11.15 -38.27 -46.66
N GLN A 279 -10.53 -37.09 -46.65
CA GLN A 279 -10.19 -36.31 -45.47
C GLN A 279 -9.40 -35.13 -46.00
N GLU A 280 -10.10 -34.02 -46.20
CA GLU A 280 -9.48 -32.71 -46.25
C GLU A 280 -8.49 -32.68 -45.09
N TRP A 281 -7.19 -32.56 -45.41
CA TRP A 281 -6.21 -32.22 -44.40
C TRP A 281 -6.62 -30.84 -43.93
N SER A 282 -7.53 -30.76 -42.95
CA SER A 282 -7.54 -29.66 -42.02
C SER A 282 -6.12 -29.66 -41.48
N ALA A 283 -5.29 -28.75 -42.02
CA ALA A 283 -3.95 -28.49 -41.54
C ALA A 283 -4.03 -28.59 -40.02
N PRO A 284 -3.16 -29.38 -39.35
CA PRO A 284 -3.27 -29.61 -37.92
C PRO A 284 -3.51 -28.26 -37.31
N SER A 285 -4.73 -28.06 -36.80
CA SER A 285 -5.13 -26.76 -36.33
C SER A 285 -4.16 -26.51 -35.19
N TYR A 286 -3.17 -25.66 -35.44
CA TYR A 286 -2.33 -25.07 -34.41
C TYR A 286 -3.17 -24.09 -33.59
N GLY A 287 -4.50 -24.26 -33.57
CA GLY A 287 -5.38 -23.80 -32.52
C GLY A 287 -4.73 -24.20 -31.20
N TYR A 288 -4.23 -23.17 -30.53
CA TYR A 288 -3.86 -23.26 -29.13
C TYR A 288 -5.08 -23.76 -28.39
N ASP A 289 -5.07 -25.03 -28.04
CA ASP A 289 -6.04 -25.54 -27.10
C ASP A 289 -5.70 -24.92 -25.75
N TRP A 290 -6.42 -23.87 -25.36
CA TRP A 290 -6.32 -23.24 -24.05
C TRP A 290 -6.64 -24.21 -22.91
N SER A 291 -7.22 -25.37 -23.25
CA SER A 291 -7.45 -26.48 -22.34
C SER A 291 -6.31 -27.51 -22.32
N ASP A 292 -5.25 -27.35 -23.13
CA ASP A 292 -4.07 -28.23 -23.11
C ASP A 292 -3.39 -28.15 -21.73
N PRO A 293 -3.58 -29.16 -20.86
CA PRO A 293 -3.08 -29.14 -19.49
C PRO A 293 -1.56 -29.25 -19.45
N SER A 294 -0.89 -29.57 -20.58
CA SER A 294 0.56 -29.67 -20.66
C SER A 294 1.28 -28.31 -20.68
N ARG A 295 0.55 -27.21 -20.91
CA ARG A 295 1.11 -25.85 -20.94
C ARG A 295 0.74 -25.09 -19.68
N GLU A 296 1.73 -24.96 -18.80
CA GLU A 296 1.58 -24.18 -17.57
C GLU A 296 2.23 -22.81 -17.70
N TRP A 297 1.53 -21.79 -17.23
CA TRP A 297 2.06 -20.43 -17.16
C TRP A 297 2.68 -20.20 -15.79
N ILE A 298 4.00 -20.11 -15.74
CA ILE A 298 4.79 -20.13 -14.51
C ILE A 298 4.33 -19.11 -13.46
N TYR A 299 4.05 -17.88 -13.88
CA TYR A 299 3.74 -16.75 -12.99
C TYR A 299 2.27 -16.34 -13.00
N THR A 300 1.40 -17.08 -13.68
CA THR A 300 -0.01 -16.66 -13.86
C THR A 300 -0.76 -16.60 -12.53
N ASP A 301 -0.66 -17.64 -11.69
CA ASP A 301 -1.40 -17.69 -10.42
C ASP A 301 -0.82 -16.70 -9.41
N SER A 302 0.51 -16.60 -9.32
CA SER A 302 1.19 -15.61 -8.47
C SER A 302 0.79 -14.19 -8.85
N TYR A 303 0.74 -13.88 -10.15
CA TYR A 303 0.27 -12.59 -10.64
C TYR A 303 -1.20 -12.31 -10.30
N ILE A 304 -2.12 -13.26 -10.54
CA ILE A 304 -3.55 -13.06 -10.23
C ILE A 304 -3.76 -12.85 -8.74
N SER A 305 -3.13 -13.70 -7.92
CA SER A 305 -3.22 -13.66 -6.47
C SER A 305 -2.71 -12.34 -5.90
N THR A 306 -1.49 -11.95 -6.30
CA THR A 306 -0.87 -10.70 -5.84
C THR A 306 -1.59 -9.49 -6.37
N SER A 307 -2.09 -9.52 -7.62
CA SER A 307 -2.97 -8.49 -8.15
C SER A 307 -4.14 -8.31 -7.18
N ILE A 308 -5.03 -9.30 -7.03
CA ILE A 308 -6.27 -9.17 -6.21
C ILE A 308 -5.96 -8.61 -4.81
N ALA A 309 -4.92 -9.12 -4.17
CA ALA A 309 -4.47 -8.62 -2.87
C ALA A 309 -4.10 -7.11 -2.88
N GLU A 310 -3.36 -6.65 -3.89
CA GLU A 310 -2.96 -5.26 -4.04
C GLU A 310 -4.15 -4.32 -4.30
N LEU A 311 -5.15 -4.71 -5.12
CA LEU A 311 -6.36 -3.87 -5.27
C LEU A 311 -7.13 -3.73 -3.97
N CYS A 312 -7.30 -4.82 -3.21
CA CYS A 312 -7.96 -4.77 -1.92
C CYS A 312 -7.24 -3.80 -0.97
N LEU A 313 -5.91 -3.77 -0.97
CA LEU A 313 -5.15 -2.82 -0.16
C LEU A 313 -5.21 -1.40 -0.70
N GLN A 314 -5.20 -1.20 -2.01
CA GLN A 314 -5.38 0.13 -2.60
C GLN A 314 -6.76 0.68 -2.25
N LEU A 315 -7.82 -0.15 -2.22
CA LEU A 315 -9.14 0.24 -1.74
C LEU A 315 -9.12 0.66 -0.26
N ILE A 316 -8.50 -0.15 0.61
CA ILE A 316 -8.34 0.20 2.03
C ILE A 316 -7.59 1.53 2.19
N SER A 317 -6.54 1.72 1.39
CA SER A 317 -5.70 2.92 1.41
C SER A 317 -6.44 4.15 0.92
N ALA A 318 -7.20 4.03 -0.18
CA ALA A 318 -8.02 5.10 -0.72
C ALA A 318 -9.09 5.54 0.28
N VAL A 319 -9.77 4.59 0.94
CA VAL A 319 -10.75 4.90 1.99
C VAL A 319 -10.09 5.63 3.16
N PHE A 320 -8.95 5.14 3.65
CA PHE A 320 -8.24 5.77 4.76
C PHE A 320 -7.76 7.18 4.42
N ILE A 321 -7.09 7.35 3.27
CA ILE A 321 -6.61 8.65 2.79
C ILE A 321 -7.80 9.59 2.59
N GLY A 322 -8.89 9.12 1.97
CA GLY A 322 -10.15 9.87 1.82
C GLY A 322 -10.70 10.40 3.14
N VAL A 323 -10.86 9.52 4.13
CA VAL A 323 -11.40 9.88 5.45
C VAL A 323 -10.48 10.85 6.18
N THR A 324 -9.16 10.56 6.24
CA THR A 324 -8.20 11.45 6.92
C THR A 324 -8.07 12.80 6.24
N TRP A 325 -8.09 12.84 4.91
CA TRP A 325 -8.08 14.07 4.12
C TRP A 325 -9.31 14.95 4.35
N SER A 326 -10.51 14.35 4.39
CA SER A 326 -11.76 15.07 4.63
C SER A 326 -11.82 15.77 5.99
N ARG A 327 -11.13 15.23 7.00
CA ARG A 327 -11.07 15.78 8.35
C ARG A 327 -10.01 16.86 8.49
N PHE A 328 -9.14 16.99 7.49
CA PHE A 328 -8.01 17.90 7.57
C PHE A 328 -8.48 19.33 7.25
N PRO A 329 -8.43 20.26 8.23
CA PRO A 329 -9.04 21.58 8.08
C PRO A 329 -8.19 22.56 7.25
N ASN A 330 -7.09 22.11 6.65
CA ASN A 330 -6.04 23.01 6.20
C ASN A 330 -5.93 23.20 4.69
N GLU A 331 -6.46 24.31 4.19
CA GLU A 331 -6.55 24.61 2.76
C GLU A 331 -5.19 24.64 2.03
N PRO A 332 -4.11 25.28 2.53
CA PRO A 332 -2.87 25.39 1.77
C PRO A 332 -2.14 24.05 1.52
N ILE A 333 -2.14 23.17 2.52
CA ILE A 333 -1.61 21.81 2.35
C ILE A 333 -2.57 20.98 1.50
N ARG A 334 -3.87 21.24 1.62
CA ARG A 334 -4.86 20.60 0.75
C ARG A 334 -4.59 20.88 -0.70
N GLU A 335 -4.45 22.14 -1.09
CA GLU A 335 -4.09 22.52 -2.46
C GLU A 335 -2.76 21.90 -2.93
N HIS A 336 -1.76 21.82 -2.04
CA HIS A 336 -0.47 21.23 -2.39
C HIS A 336 -0.54 19.73 -2.71
N MET A 337 -1.27 18.96 -1.90
CA MET A 337 -1.37 17.50 -2.07
C MET A 337 -2.62 17.06 -2.83
N GLU A 338 -3.54 17.96 -3.20
CA GLU A 338 -4.82 17.65 -3.83
C GLU A 338 -4.67 16.76 -5.07
N ASN A 339 -3.68 17.08 -5.93
CA ASN A 339 -3.40 16.27 -7.11
C ASN A 339 -3.03 14.83 -6.71
N TYR A 340 -2.09 14.65 -5.78
CA TYR A 340 -1.65 13.32 -5.34
C TYR A 340 -2.74 12.56 -4.60
N TYR A 341 -3.56 13.27 -3.82
CA TYR A 341 -4.74 12.74 -3.14
C TYR A 341 -5.76 12.19 -4.14
N ASN A 342 -6.16 12.98 -5.14
CA ASN A 342 -7.13 12.57 -6.16
C ASN A 342 -6.63 11.33 -6.91
N TYR A 343 -5.33 11.23 -7.17
CA TYR A 343 -4.77 10.02 -7.77
C TYR A 343 -4.77 8.81 -6.83
N MET A 344 -4.46 8.97 -5.53
CA MET A 344 -4.55 7.86 -4.57
C MET A 344 -5.98 7.32 -4.47
N LEU A 345 -6.99 8.18 -4.62
CA LEU A 345 -8.40 7.76 -4.72
C LEU A 345 -8.72 7.04 -6.04
N ALA A 346 -8.13 7.47 -7.15
CA ALA A 346 -8.33 6.85 -8.47
C ALA A 346 -7.52 5.57 -8.67
N ALA A 347 -6.44 5.35 -7.90
CA ALA A 347 -5.52 4.24 -8.07
C ALA A 347 -6.19 2.85 -8.10
N PRO A 348 -7.17 2.52 -7.24
CA PRO A 348 -7.87 1.23 -7.33
C PRO A 348 -8.61 1.03 -8.65
N ALA A 349 -9.28 2.07 -9.15
CA ALA A 349 -9.98 2.00 -10.44
C ALA A 349 -8.98 1.82 -11.60
N MET A 350 -7.85 2.53 -11.55
CA MET A 350 -6.79 2.38 -12.54
C MET A 350 -6.15 0.99 -12.48
N ALA A 351 -5.91 0.44 -11.29
CA ALA A 351 -5.41 -0.93 -11.13
C ALA A 351 -6.39 -1.95 -11.71
N PHE A 352 -7.69 -1.80 -11.42
CA PHE A 352 -8.74 -2.66 -11.97
C PHE A 352 -8.77 -2.61 -13.51
N ILE A 353 -8.67 -1.42 -14.11
CA ILE A 353 -8.58 -1.26 -15.57
C ILE A 353 -7.31 -1.92 -16.11
N GLY A 354 -6.16 -1.69 -15.48
CA GLY A 354 -4.88 -2.28 -15.88
C GLY A 354 -4.90 -3.81 -15.87
N TRP A 355 -5.59 -4.40 -14.90
CA TRP A 355 -5.82 -5.85 -14.85
C TRP A 355 -6.83 -6.35 -15.86
N GLY A 356 -7.86 -5.55 -16.17
CA GLY A 356 -8.81 -5.91 -17.22
C GLY A 356 -8.14 -5.98 -18.58
N LEU A 357 -7.17 -5.10 -18.84
CA LEU A 357 -6.58 -4.90 -20.17
C LEU A 357 -5.40 -5.82 -20.51
N VAL A 358 -4.57 -6.23 -19.56
CA VAL A 358 -3.27 -6.85 -19.89
C VAL A 358 -3.23 -8.40 -19.85
N PRO A 359 -3.74 -9.07 -18.81
CA PRO A 359 -3.66 -10.52 -18.64
C PRO A 359 -4.82 -11.28 -19.29
N ILE A 360 -6.02 -10.69 -19.33
CA ILE A 360 -7.24 -11.30 -19.89
C ILE A 360 -7.17 -11.29 -21.44
N TRP A 361 -6.56 -10.27 -22.02
CA TRP A 361 -6.45 -10.10 -23.49
C TRP A 361 -5.38 -11.00 -24.12
N ARG A 362 -4.39 -11.42 -23.33
CA ARG A 362 -3.26 -12.21 -23.83
C ARG A 362 -3.64 -13.61 -24.29
N GLY A 363 -4.73 -14.16 -23.77
CA GLY A 363 -5.26 -15.43 -24.26
C GLY A 363 -5.77 -15.26 -25.70
N ARG A 364 -6.79 -14.42 -25.85
CA ARG A 364 -7.57 -14.38 -27.09
C ARG A 364 -6.89 -13.64 -28.25
N LEU A 365 -6.07 -12.61 -27.99
CA LEU A 365 -5.47 -11.80 -29.07
C LEU A 365 -4.10 -12.28 -29.52
N ARG A 366 -3.39 -13.06 -28.70
CA ARG A 366 -2.07 -13.56 -29.07
C ARG A 366 -2.13 -14.36 -30.36
N ASP A 367 -3.11 -15.25 -30.49
CA ASP A 367 -3.16 -16.15 -31.65
C ASP A 367 -3.46 -15.37 -32.94
N VAL A 368 -4.30 -14.34 -32.86
CA VAL A 368 -4.65 -13.51 -34.03
C VAL A 368 -3.53 -12.55 -34.41
N CYS A 369 -2.84 -11.96 -33.42
CA CYS A 369 -1.84 -10.92 -33.66
C CYS A 369 -0.42 -11.45 -33.86
N ARG A 370 -0.06 -12.60 -33.26
CA ARG A 370 1.30 -13.15 -33.35
C ARG A 370 1.68 -13.51 -34.78
N ASP A 371 0.75 -14.06 -35.55
CA ASP A 371 1.01 -14.47 -36.93
C ASP A 371 1.23 -13.28 -37.87
N ARG A 372 0.72 -12.08 -37.53
CA ARG A 372 0.90 -10.86 -38.33
C ARG A 372 2.00 -9.93 -37.82
N PHE A 373 2.12 -9.76 -36.50
CA PHE A 373 2.93 -8.69 -35.90
C PHE A 373 4.08 -9.22 -35.02
N GLY A 374 4.15 -10.53 -34.79
CA GLY A 374 5.27 -11.17 -34.10
C GLY A 374 5.58 -10.61 -32.71
N VAL A 375 6.87 -10.55 -32.38
CA VAL A 375 7.42 -10.11 -31.09
C VAL A 375 7.14 -8.63 -30.80
N CYS A 376 7.04 -7.78 -31.84
CA CYS A 376 6.84 -6.34 -31.69
C CYS A 376 5.53 -6.02 -30.94
N TRP A 377 4.46 -6.76 -31.19
CA TRP A 377 3.17 -6.53 -30.50
C TRP A 377 3.25 -6.83 -29.00
N GLU A 378 3.96 -7.89 -28.60
CA GLU A 378 4.16 -8.23 -27.18
C GLU A 378 5.01 -7.16 -26.48
N ILE A 379 6.02 -6.60 -27.15
CA ILE A 379 6.79 -5.46 -26.62
C ILE A 379 5.89 -4.25 -26.41
N VAL A 380 5.04 -3.91 -27.38
CA VAL A 380 4.08 -2.80 -27.24
C VAL A 380 3.14 -3.03 -26.05
N LEU A 381 2.58 -4.23 -25.90
CA LEU A 381 1.72 -4.56 -24.76
C LEU A 381 2.46 -4.46 -23.41
N VAL A 382 3.71 -4.94 -23.34
CA VAL A 382 4.56 -4.78 -22.14
C VAL A 382 4.81 -3.31 -21.85
N CYS A 383 5.18 -2.52 -22.85
CA CYS A 383 5.42 -1.09 -22.70
C CYS A 383 4.15 -0.35 -22.29
N CYS A 384 2.99 -0.70 -22.84
CA CYS A 384 1.70 -0.15 -22.42
C CYS A 384 1.34 -0.57 -20.99
N PHE A 385 1.58 -1.82 -20.59
CA PHE A 385 1.37 -2.28 -19.22
C PHE A 385 2.28 -1.57 -18.23
N LEU A 386 3.58 -1.49 -18.52
CA LEU A 386 4.56 -0.80 -17.68
C LEU A 386 4.30 0.70 -17.64
N GLY A 387 3.97 1.30 -18.77
CA GLY A 387 3.58 2.71 -18.86
C GLY A 387 2.33 2.98 -18.04
N PHE A 388 1.27 2.19 -18.23
CA PHE A 388 -0.01 2.42 -17.55
C PHE A 388 0.05 2.03 -16.06
N CYS A 389 0.31 0.76 -15.73
CA CYS A 389 0.37 0.30 -14.35
C CYS A 389 1.56 0.92 -13.62
N GLY A 390 2.76 0.89 -14.22
CA GLY A 390 3.95 1.46 -13.60
C GLY A 390 3.80 2.94 -13.28
N PHE A 391 3.19 3.74 -14.17
CA PHE A 391 2.93 5.16 -13.89
C PHE A 391 1.76 5.36 -12.93
N PHE A 392 0.56 4.91 -13.29
CA PHE A 392 -0.68 5.29 -12.60
C PHE A 392 -0.86 4.59 -11.26
N THR A 393 -0.53 3.30 -11.14
CA THR A 393 -0.73 2.58 -9.87
C THR A 393 0.46 2.72 -8.94
N TYR A 394 1.68 2.85 -9.47
CA TYR A 394 2.90 2.85 -8.66
C TYR A 394 3.63 4.18 -8.64
N GLY A 395 3.90 4.77 -9.80
CA GLY A 395 4.60 6.04 -9.91
C GLY A 395 3.90 7.12 -9.08
N VAL A 396 2.57 7.18 -9.14
CA VAL A 396 1.79 8.09 -8.31
C VAL A 396 1.92 7.76 -6.82
N ALA A 397 1.70 6.51 -6.39
CA ALA A 397 1.79 6.16 -4.97
C ALA A 397 3.19 6.42 -4.40
N TRP A 398 4.24 6.15 -5.17
CA TRP A 398 5.61 6.55 -4.84
C TRP A 398 5.80 8.05 -4.77
N ARG A 399 5.23 8.80 -5.73
CA ARG A 399 5.29 10.26 -5.74
C ARG A 399 4.56 10.86 -4.54
N PHE A 400 3.38 10.34 -4.19
CA PHE A 400 2.63 10.69 -2.99
C PHE A 400 3.47 10.47 -1.75
N TRP A 401 4.10 9.30 -1.60
CA TRP A 401 4.99 9.03 -0.47
C TRP A 401 6.25 9.91 -0.46
N ALA A 402 6.84 10.17 -1.62
CA ALA A 402 8.01 11.04 -1.72
C ALA A 402 7.69 12.49 -1.34
N GLU A 403 6.51 13.00 -1.73
CA GLU A 403 6.02 14.32 -1.33
C GLU A 403 5.58 14.35 0.13
N PHE A 404 4.92 13.29 0.60
CA PHE A 404 4.57 13.14 2.02
C PHE A 404 5.80 13.20 2.92
N LEU A 405 6.89 12.51 2.55
CA LEU A 405 8.18 12.57 3.26
C LEU A 405 8.96 13.87 3.04
N LEU A 406 8.52 14.72 2.10
CA LEU A 406 9.06 16.04 1.84
C LEU A 406 8.34 17.14 2.62
N LEU A 407 7.10 16.90 3.05
CA LEU A 407 6.38 17.83 3.89
C LEU A 407 7.24 18.10 5.12
N PRO A 408 7.69 19.33 5.38
CA PRO A 408 8.40 19.61 6.60
C PRO A 408 7.46 19.30 7.78
N GLY A 409 8.05 18.96 8.91
CA GLY A 409 7.29 18.42 10.02
C GLY A 409 6.70 17.03 9.77
N SER A 410 6.92 16.39 8.61
CA SER A 410 6.80 14.94 8.45
C SER A 410 7.88 14.28 9.31
N LEU A 411 7.60 14.22 10.60
CA LEU A 411 8.36 13.46 11.56
C LEU A 411 8.07 11.99 11.26
N TRP A 412 8.85 11.46 10.32
CA TRP A 412 8.84 10.07 9.91
C TRP A 412 10.10 9.39 10.43
N CYS A 413 10.01 8.93 11.66
CA CYS A 413 11.07 8.29 12.41
C CYS A 413 10.60 6.89 12.82
N PRO A 414 10.45 5.95 11.88
CA PRO A 414 10.02 4.61 12.23
C PRO A 414 11.10 3.91 13.09
N PRO A 415 10.73 3.31 14.24
CA PRO A 415 11.67 2.56 15.05
C PRO A 415 12.12 1.28 14.33
N LYS A 416 13.34 0.83 14.64
CA LYS A 416 13.87 -0.48 14.20
C LYS A 416 13.66 -0.72 12.71
N PHE A 417 14.00 0.27 11.88
CA PHE A 417 13.60 0.34 10.49
C PHE A 417 13.98 -0.90 9.65
N VAL A 418 15.13 -1.51 9.94
CA VAL A 418 15.58 -2.78 9.33
C VAL A 418 14.65 -3.95 9.67
N GLN A 419 14.15 -4.04 10.91
CA GLN A 419 13.20 -5.08 11.31
C GLN A 419 11.87 -4.92 10.58
N LEU A 420 11.39 -3.68 10.41
CA LEU A 420 10.17 -3.41 9.64
C LEU A 420 10.33 -3.82 8.17
N ALA A 421 11.48 -3.51 7.56
CA ALA A 421 11.81 -3.92 6.21
C ALA A 421 11.90 -5.46 6.07
N ALA A 422 12.43 -6.15 7.07
CA ALA A 422 12.50 -7.60 7.11
C ALA A 422 11.11 -8.24 7.20
N VAL A 423 10.21 -7.73 8.05
CA VAL A 423 8.81 -8.17 8.14
C VAL A 423 8.09 -7.96 6.80
N TRP A 424 8.30 -6.81 6.17
CA TRP A 424 7.63 -6.55 4.89
C TRP A 424 8.15 -7.44 3.75
N SER A 425 9.46 -7.65 3.68
CA SER A 425 10.08 -8.53 2.68
C SER A 425 9.67 -9.99 2.85
N SER A 426 9.68 -10.49 4.09
CA SER A 426 9.35 -11.89 4.37
C SER A 426 7.89 -12.20 4.05
N PHE A 427 6.95 -11.34 4.47
CA PHE A 427 5.54 -11.51 4.16
C PHE A 427 5.23 -11.35 2.68
N SER A 428 5.94 -10.46 1.97
CA SER A 428 5.81 -10.36 0.51
C SER A 428 6.34 -11.60 -0.21
N GLY A 429 7.49 -12.13 0.23
CA GLY A 429 8.04 -13.39 -0.28
C GLY A 429 7.11 -14.58 -0.03
N MET A 430 6.57 -14.70 1.19
CA MET A 430 5.56 -15.71 1.51
C MET A 430 4.29 -15.52 0.67
N SER A 431 3.83 -14.28 0.48
CA SER A 431 2.66 -13.98 -0.37
C SER A 431 2.88 -14.43 -1.82
N ALA A 432 4.10 -14.25 -2.36
CA ALA A 432 4.47 -14.75 -3.68
C ALA A 432 4.55 -16.28 -3.74
N LEU A 433 5.15 -16.91 -2.72
CA LEU A 433 5.22 -18.37 -2.54
C LEU A 433 3.81 -18.97 -2.53
N PHE A 434 2.93 -18.45 -1.68
CA PHE A 434 1.55 -18.92 -1.58
C PHE A 434 0.73 -18.62 -2.83
N GLY A 435 1.00 -17.49 -3.50
CA GLY A 435 0.38 -17.19 -4.79
C GLY A 435 0.77 -18.15 -5.91
N ALA A 436 1.96 -18.76 -5.83
CA ALA A 436 2.45 -19.74 -6.80
C ALA A 436 2.19 -21.21 -6.39
N SER A 437 1.87 -21.46 -5.11
CA SER A 437 1.82 -22.79 -4.51
C SER A 437 0.48 -23.51 -4.65
N MET A 438 -0.51 -22.83 -5.15
CA MET A 438 -1.90 -23.25 -5.08
C MET A 438 -2.44 -22.95 -6.49
#